data_AF-A0A8C4LCU5-F1
#
_entry.id   AF-A0A8C4LCU5-F1
#
_cell.length_a   1.000
_cell.length_b   1.000
_cell.length_c   1.000
_cell.angle_alpha   90.00
_cell.angle_beta   90.00
_cell.angle_gamma   90.00
#
_symmetry.space_group_name_H-M   'P 1'
#
loop_
_entity.id
_entity.type
_entity.pdbx_description
1 polymer ?
#
loop_
_entity_poly.entity_id
_entity_poly.type
_entity_poly.pdbx_seq_one_letter_code
_entity_poly.pdbx_strand_id
1 'polypeptide(L)'
;MLLDKNIPIPHIKLIDFGLAHEIEDGVEFKNIFGTPEFVAPEIVNYEPLGLEADMWSIGVITYILLSGASPFLGDTKQETLANITAVSYNFDDEFFSQTSELAKDFIRKLLVKETRKRLTIEEALRHPWITPVDNQQALVRRESLVNLENFKKQYVRRRWKLSFSIVSLCNHLTRSLLKKVHLRPDEDLVSKHRWLPQLWFSLECTLLFSCFMKMEHRSHSPGESAWPVLLQVQPKPVQEVGV
;
A
#
# COMPACT_ATOMS: atom_id res chain seq x y z
N MET A 1 15.39 19.18 -2.86
CA MET A 1 14.76 17.91 -3.33
C MET A 1 14.73 16.95 -2.15
N LEU A 2 13.60 16.28 -1.86
CA LEU A 2 13.46 15.41 -0.67
C LEU A 2 14.23 14.09 -0.77
N LEU A 3 14.52 13.64 -1.99
CA LEU A 3 15.34 12.46 -2.26
C LEU A 3 16.49 12.88 -3.17
N ASP A 4 17.72 12.72 -2.71
CA ASP A 4 18.90 12.83 -3.56
C ASP A 4 19.24 11.43 -4.08
N LYS A 5 19.13 11.24 -5.40
CA LYS A 5 19.35 9.95 -6.05
C LYS A 5 20.83 9.64 -6.26
N ASN A 6 21.70 10.60 -6.00
CA ASN A 6 23.14 10.48 -6.25
C ASN A 6 23.93 10.05 -5.00
N ILE A 7 23.25 9.81 -3.87
CA ILE A 7 23.87 9.36 -2.63
C ILE A 7 23.69 7.83 -2.51
N PRO A 8 24.77 7.05 -2.35
CA PRO A 8 24.70 5.59 -2.27
C PRO A 8 23.94 5.10 -1.03
N ILE A 9 23.90 5.90 0.04
CA ILE A 9 23.12 5.65 1.25
C ILE A 9 22.19 6.85 1.48
N PRO A 10 20.90 6.74 1.12
CA PRO A 10 19.96 7.84 1.29
C PRO A 10 19.73 8.18 2.76
N HIS A 11 19.59 9.48 3.05
CA HIS A 11 19.20 9.95 4.38
C HIS A 11 17.66 9.97 4.52
N ILE A 12 17.14 9.29 5.53
CA ILE A 12 15.72 9.32 5.88
C ILE A 12 15.38 10.68 6.48
N LYS A 13 14.25 11.27 6.06
CA LYS A 13 13.70 12.51 6.62
C LYS A 13 12.24 12.29 6.96
N LEU A 14 11.87 12.58 8.21
CA LEU A 14 10.47 12.65 8.62
C LEU A 14 9.85 13.93 8.06
N ILE A 15 8.63 13.83 7.57
CA ILE A 15 7.88 14.93 6.96
C ILE A 15 6.44 14.88 7.47
N ASP A 16 5.68 15.94 7.16
CA ASP A 16 4.24 16.03 7.43
C ASP A 16 3.87 15.95 8.92
N PHE A 17 4.29 16.98 9.66
CA PHE A 17 3.97 17.15 11.09
C PHE A 17 2.58 17.76 11.31
N GLY A 18 1.65 17.67 10.34
CA GLY A 18 0.31 18.26 10.44
C GLY A 18 -0.58 17.66 11.53
N LEU A 19 -0.25 16.45 12.00
CA LEU A 19 -0.90 15.76 13.12
C LEU A 19 -0.04 15.74 14.39
N ALA A 20 1.13 16.38 14.38
CA ALA A 20 2.00 16.42 15.55
C ALA A 20 1.35 17.24 16.67
N HIS A 21 1.51 16.78 17.90
CA HIS A 21 0.98 17.43 19.08
C HIS A 21 2.04 17.44 20.18
N GLU A 22 2.13 18.55 20.91
CA GLU A 22 2.96 18.64 22.11
C GLU A 22 2.22 17.97 23.27
N ILE A 23 2.89 17.05 23.96
CA ILE A 23 2.31 16.36 25.11
C ILE A 23 2.74 17.12 26.36
N GLU A 24 1.76 17.69 27.07
CA GLU A 24 1.99 18.42 28.32
C GLU A 24 1.76 17.51 29.53
N ASP A 25 2.68 17.56 30.50
CA ASP A 25 2.56 16.79 31.73
C ASP A 25 1.29 17.16 32.51
N GLY A 26 0.45 16.17 32.80
CA GLY A 26 -0.80 16.34 33.55
C GLY A 26 -2.00 16.79 32.71
N VAL A 27 -1.83 17.02 31.40
CA VAL A 27 -2.93 17.31 30.48
C VAL A 27 -3.28 16.06 29.69
N GLU A 28 -4.53 15.63 29.76
CA GLU A 28 -5.01 14.47 29.01
C GLU A 28 -5.32 14.87 27.55
N PHE A 29 -4.63 14.26 26.60
CA PHE A 29 -4.92 14.41 25.18
C PHE A 29 -5.60 13.15 24.64
N LYS A 30 -6.74 13.32 23.96
CA LYS A 30 -7.52 12.25 23.33
C LYS A 30 -7.96 12.66 21.95
N ASN A 31 -7.75 11.81 20.96
CA ASN A 31 -8.26 12.05 19.63
C ASN A 31 -8.34 10.78 18.77
N ILE A 32 -9.09 10.86 17.67
CA ILE A 32 -9.18 9.80 16.66
C ILE A 32 -8.65 10.35 15.34
N PHE A 33 -7.37 10.14 15.07
CA PHE A 33 -6.70 10.53 13.83
C PHE A 33 -5.88 9.38 13.25
N GLY A 34 -5.37 9.58 12.03
CA GLY A 34 -4.44 8.66 11.39
C GLY A 34 -5.09 7.72 10.39
N THR A 35 -4.24 6.97 9.68
CA THR A 35 -4.68 5.95 8.73
C THR A 35 -4.88 4.64 9.49
N PRO A 36 -6.04 3.96 9.38
CA PRO A 36 -6.41 2.86 10.26
C PRO A 36 -5.39 1.71 10.38
N GLU A 37 -4.53 1.46 9.40
CA GLU A 37 -3.55 0.37 9.49
C GLU A 37 -2.35 0.67 10.41
N PHE A 38 -2.11 1.94 10.77
CA PHE A 38 -0.94 2.37 11.56
C PHE A 38 -1.29 2.90 12.96
N VAL A 39 -2.57 3.04 13.27
CA VAL A 39 -3.03 3.62 14.55
C VAL A 39 -2.90 2.62 15.68
N ALA A 40 -2.54 3.13 16.86
CA ALA A 40 -2.41 2.35 18.08
C ALA A 40 -3.79 2.02 18.71
N PRO A 41 -3.92 0.95 19.51
CA PRO A 41 -5.19 0.56 20.13
C PRO A 41 -5.82 1.65 21.00
N GLU A 42 -5.00 2.45 21.69
CA GLU A 42 -5.46 3.58 22.51
C GLU A 42 -6.16 4.68 21.69
N ILE A 43 -5.74 4.91 20.44
CA ILE A 43 -6.42 5.83 19.51
C ILE A 43 -7.78 5.26 19.12
N VAL A 44 -7.86 3.95 18.85
CA VAL A 44 -9.10 3.28 18.46
C VAL A 44 -10.11 3.27 19.62
N ASN A 45 -9.63 3.07 20.85
CA ASN A 45 -10.47 3.00 22.05
C ASN A 45 -10.78 4.38 22.67
N TYR A 46 -10.25 5.46 22.12
CA TYR A 46 -10.39 6.81 22.67
C TYR A 46 -9.81 6.96 24.10
N GLU A 47 -8.67 6.32 24.33
CA GLU A 47 -7.88 6.37 25.57
C GLU A 47 -6.87 7.53 25.52
N PRO A 48 -6.30 7.96 26.68
CA PRO A 48 -5.25 8.99 26.70
C PRO A 48 -4.09 8.65 25.75
N LEU A 49 -3.67 9.63 24.96
CA LEU A 49 -2.58 9.50 24.01
C LEU A 49 -1.29 10.08 24.58
N GLY A 50 -0.17 9.51 24.16
CA GLY A 50 1.17 9.94 24.51
C GLY A 50 2.18 9.52 23.45
N LEU A 51 3.46 9.58 23.79
CA LEU A 51 4.57 9.25 22.89
C LEU A 51 4.59 7.76 22.49
N GLU A 52 3.90 6.91 23.25
CA GLU A 52 3.81 5.47 23.03
C GLU A 52 3.08 5.13 21.72
N ALA A 53 2.17 6.01 21.26
CA ALA A 53 1.44 5.83 20.01
C ALA A 53 2.39 5.75 18.80
N ASP A 54 3.45 6.58 18.79
CA ASP A 54 4.47 6.55 17.74
C ASP A 54 5.26 5.23 17.74
N MET A 55 5.52 4.68 18.92
CA MET A 55 6.23 3.41 19.07
C MET A 55 5.44 2.23 18.49
N TRP A 56 4.10 2.27 18.59
CA TRP A 56 3.25 1.31 17.89
C TRP A 56 3.39 1.43 16.37
N SER A 57 3.33 2.66 15.83
CA SER A 57 3.49 2.89 14.39
C SER A 57 4.87 2.44 13.90
N ILE A 58 5.94 2.61 14.69
CA ILE A 58 7.27 2.06 14.39
C ILE A 58 7.23 0.53 14.29
N GLY A 59 6.51 -0.15 15.20
CA GLY A 59 6.31 -1.60 15.15
C GLY A 59 5.60 -2.06 13.86
N VAL A 60 4.53 -1.36 13.47
CA VAL A 60 3.78 -1.63 12.23
C VAL A 60 4.66 -1.41 11.00
N ILE A 61 5.38 -0.29 10.93
CA ILE A 61 6.29 0.03 9.82
C ILE A 61 7.38 -1.04 9.73
N THR A 62 7.96 -1.45 10.86
CA THR A 62 9.00 -2.49 10.89
C THR A 62 8.47 -3.83 10.38
N TYR A 63 7.28 -4.24 10.81
CA TYR A 63 6.63 -5.44 10.30
C TYR A 63 6.48 -5.41 8.77
N ILE A 64 5.98 -4.29 8.23
CA ILE A 64 5.80 -4.12 6.78
C ILE A 64 7.15 -4.10 6.05
N LEU A 65 8.18 -3.45 6.60
CA LEU A 65 9.50 -3.39 5.98
C LEU A 65 10.13 -4.78 5.83
N LEU A 66 9.94 -5.66 6.80
CA LEU A 66 10.53 -7.00 6.79
C LEU A 66 9.74 -8.00 5.93
N SER A 67 8.42 -7.88 5.88
CA SER A 67 7.52 -8.86 5.25
C SER A 67 6.86 -8.40 3.95
N GLY A 68 6.63 -7.09 3.79
CA GLY A 68 5.72 -6.52 2.80
C GLY A 68 4.22 -6.57 3.18
N ALA A 69 3.85 -7.35 4.20
CA ALA A 69 2.47 -7.50 4.66
C ALA A 69 2.16 -6.49 5.78
N SER A 70 0.88 -6.13 5.95
CA SER A 70 0.44 -5.29 7.08
C SER A 70 -0.04 -6.21 8.21
N PRO A 71 0.37 -5.98 9.47
CA PRO A 71 0.07 -6.90 10.57
C PRO A 71 -1.41 -6.95 10.95
N PHE A 72 -2.17 -5.86 10.72
CA PHE A 72 -3.56 -5.74 11.18
C PHE A 72 -4.57 -5.47 10.08
N LEU A 73 -4.12 -5.25 8.83
CA LEU A 73 -5.01 -4.88 7.72
C LEU A 73 -5.97 -6.03 7.38
N GLY A 74 -7.26 -5.81 7.59
CA GLY A 74 -8.34 -6.68 7.13
C GLY A 74 -8.91 -6.23 5.78
N ASP A 75 -9.92 -6.97 5.29
CA ASP A 75 -10.66 -6.62 4.07
C ASP A 75 -11.54 -5.39 4.27
N THR A 76 -11.98 -5.15 5.52
CA THR A 76 -12.77 -3.98 5.89
C THR A 76 -12.06 -3.12 6.94
N LYS A 77 -12.46 -1.85 7.03
CA LYS A 77 -11.98 -0.95 8.10
C LYS A 77 -12.34 -1.51 9.48
N GLN A 78 -13.55 -2.05 9.63
CA GLN A 78 -14.04 -2.63 10.88
C GLN A 78 -13.19 -3.81 11.31
N GLU A 79 -12.84 -4.70 10.39
CA GLU A 79 -11.94 -5.83 10.66
C GLU A 79 -10.54 -5.36 11.05
N THR A 80 -10.01 -4.35 10.34
CA THR A 80 -8.70 -3.76 10.67
C THR A 80 -8.67 -3.22 12.10
N LEU A 81 -9.69 -2.45 12.48
CA LEU A 81 -9.81 -1.92 13.84
C LEU A 81 -9.99 -3.03 14.88
N ALA A 82 -10.77 -4.07 14.58
CA ALA A 82 -10.93 -5.22 15.45
C ALA A 82 -9.60 -5.96 15.69
N ASN A 83 -8.81 -6.17 14.64
CA ASN A 83 -7.48 -6.78 14.72
C ASN A 83 -6.54 -5.94 15.60
N ILE A 84 -6.56 -4.62 15.47
CA ILE A 84 -5.76 -3.70 16.29
C ILE A 84 -6.15 -3.80 17.76
N THR A 85 -7.45 -3.67 18.08
CA THR A 85 -7.94 -3.71 19.47
C THR A 85 -7.70 -5.06 20.15
N ALA A 86 -7.72 -6.15 19.38
CA ALA A 86 -7.40 -7.50 19.82
C ALA A 86 -5.89 -7.81 19.82
N VAL A 87 -5.06 -6.94 19.23
CA VAL A 87 -3.63 -7.18 18.94
C VAL A 87 -3.44 -8.52 18.23
N SER A 88 -4.28 -8.77 17.24
CA SER A 88 -4.28 -9.99 16.44
C SER A 88 -3.35 -9.83 15.23
N TYR A 89 -2.13 -10.33 15.35
CA TYR A 89 -1.16 -10.46 14.27
C TYR A 89 -0.31 -11.71 14.51
N ASN A 90 0.33 -12.21 13.46
CA ASN A 90 1.22 -13.36 13.53
C ASN A 90 2.50 -13.12 12.71
N PHE A 91 3.45 -14.03 12.83
CA PHE A 91 4.64 -14.08 11.99
C PHE A 91 4.55 -15.30 11.06
N ASP A 92 3.62 -15.26 10.10
CA ASP A 92 3.43 -16.35 9.16
C ASP A 92 4.73 -16.70 8.42
N ASP A 93 5.04 -18.00 8.34
CA ASP A 93 6.28 -18.50 7.74
C ASP A 93 6.44 -18.11 6.26
N GLU A 94 5.32 -17.90 5.54
CA GLU A 94 5.33 -17.36 4.17
C GLU A 94 6.09 -16.03 4.08
N PHE A 95 5.98 -15.19 5.11
CA PHE A 95 6.58 -13.87 5.13
C PHE A 95 7.84 -13.79 6.00
N PHE A 96 7.91 -14.57 7.08
CA PHE A 96 8.92 -14.43 8.13
C PHE A 96 9.89 -15.61 8.28
N SER A 97 9.85 -16.60 7.38
CA SER A 97 10.76 -17.77 7.41
C SER A 97 12.25 -17.41 7.47
N GLN A 98 12.67 -16.30 6.86
CA GLN A 98 14.06 -15.83 6.84
C GLN A 98 14.34 -14.65 7.78
N THR A 99 13.35 -14.25 8.58
CA THR A 99 13.49 -13.13 9.52
C THR A 99 13.99 -13.64 10.88
N SER A 100 15.05 -13.05 11.42
CA SER A 100 15.57 -13.46 12.72
C SER A 100 14.58 -13.28 13.87
N GLU A 101 14.74 -14.12 14.88
CA GLU A 101 14.00 -13.98 16.14
C GLU A 101 14.25 -12.66 16.85
N LEU A 102 15.44 -12.04 16.69
CA LEU A 102 15.71 -10.70 17.23
C LEU A 102 14.81 -9.63 16.61
N ALA A 103 14.53 -9.72 15.31
CA ALA A 103 13.65 -8.79 14.61
C ALA A 103 12.18 -9.00 15.04
N LYS A 104 11.75 -10.27 15.12
CA LYS A 104 10.42 -10.62 15.63
C LYS A 104 10.24 -10.16 17.09
N ASP A 105 11.27 -10.30 17.93
CA ASP A 105 11.26 -9.84 19.31
C ASP A 105 11.11 -8.32 19.43
N PHE A 106 11.84 -7.58 18.59
CA PHE A 106 11.70 -6.13 18.51
C PHE A 106 10.26 -5.71 18.19
N ILE A 107 9.65 -6.34 17.16
CA ILE A 107 8.25 -6.08 16.80
C ILE A 107 7.30 -6.45 17.94
N ARG A 108 7.50 -7.62 18.58
CA ARG A 108 6.67 -8.10 19.70
C ARG A 108 6.63 -7.12 20.86
N LYS A 109 7.74 -6.46 21.16
CA LYS A 109 7.84 -5.49 22.26
C LYS A 109 7.32 -4.08 21.89
N LEU A 110 7.13 -3.79 20.60
CA LEU A 110 6.49 -2.56 20.12
C LEU A 110 4.98 -2.71 19.93
N LEU A 111 4.51 -3.85 19.45
CA LEU A 111 3.09 -4.14 19.21
C LEU A 111 2.42 -4.68 20.48
N VAL A 112 2.46 -3.88 21.54
CA VAL A 112 1.89 -4.20 22.85
C VAL A 112 0.71 -3.27 23.14
N LYS A 113 -0.42 -3.85 23.57
CA LYS A 113 -1.64 -3.09 23.89
C LYS A 113 -1.42 -2.11 25.04
N GLU A 114 -0.84 -2.58 26.12
CA GLU A 114 -0.60 -1.78 27.31
C GLU A 114 0.57 -0.82 27.08
N THR A 115 0.28 0.48 27.04
CA THR A 115 1.26 1.55 26.74
C THR A 115 2.48 1.48 27.65
N ARG A 116 2.29 1.21 28.95
CA ARG A 116 3.37 1.09 29.96
C ARG A 116 4.33 -0.08 29.73
N LYS A 117 3.91 -1.11 29.00
CA LYS A 117 4.74 -2.28 28.67
C LYS A 117 5.36 -2.18 27.27
N ARG A 118 4.90 -1.23 26.47
CA ARG A 118 5.44 -0.94 25.14
C ARG A 118 6.80 -0.28 25.31
N LEU A 119 7.77 -0.65 24.47
CA LEU A 119 9.10 -0.03 24.54
C LEU A 119 9.02 1.48 24.34
N THR A 120 9.78 2.21 25.16
CA THR A 120 10.11 3.60 24.86
C THR A 120 11.12 3.67 23.71
N ILE A 121 11.32 4.87 23.15
CA ILE A 121 12.30 5.06 22.08
C ILE A 121 13.73 4.75 22.54
N GLU A 122 14.09 5.08 23.79
CA GLU A 122 15.42 4.79 24.36
C GLU A 122 15.62 3.30 24.56
N GLU A 123 14.58 2.56 24.94
CA GLU A 123 14.63 1.10 25.04
C GLU A 123 14.72 0.45 23.67
N ALA A 124 13.96 0.95 22.69
CA ALA A 124 14.00 0.48 21.31
C ALA A 124 15.40 0.67 20.68
N LEU A 125 16.05 1.82 20.91
CA LEU A 125 17.41 2.08 20.43
C LEU A 125 18.46 1.17 21.08
N ARG A 126 18.24 0.74 22.33
CA ARG A 126 19.09 -0.22 23.05
C ARG A 126 18.76 -1.68 22.74
N HIS A 127 17.71 -1.95 21.96
CA HIS A 127 17.31 -3.31 21.65
C HIS A 127 18.41 -4.02 20.84
N PRO A 128 18.73 -5.31 21.12
CA PRO A 128 19.79 -6.06 20.42
C PRO A 128 19.67 -6.10 18.89
N TRP A 129 18.46 -5.99 18.37
CA TRP A 129 18.23 -5.90 16.92
C TRP A 129 18.72 -4.57 16.31
N ILE A 130 18.59 -3.47 17.05
CA ILE A 130 19.05 -2.14 16.64
C ILE A 130 20.54 -1.96 16.97
N THR A 131 20.90 -2.24 18.23
CA THR A 131 22.25 -2.12 18.77
C THR A 131 22.69 -3.47 19.35
N PRO A 132 23.31 -4.36 18.55
CA PRO A 132 23.80 -5.65 19.01
C PRO A 132 24.85 -5.50 20.12
N VAL A 133 24.78 -6.35 21.16
CA VAL A 133 25.74 -6.31 22.27
C VAL A 133 26.96 -7.22 22.04
N ASP A 134 26.86 -8.18 21.12
CA ASP A 134 27.91 -9.13 20.79
C ASP A 134 27.96 -9.44 19.28
N ASN A 135 29.06 -10.09 18.86
CA ASN A 135 29.28 -10.47 17.46
C ASN A 135 28.26 -11.49 16.95
N GLN A 136 27.73 -12.36 17.81
CA GLN A 136 26.78 -13.39 17.40
C GLN A 136 25.44 -12.75 17.01
N GLN A 137 24.94 -11.80 17.80
CA GLN A 137 23.76 -11.01 17.48
C GLN A 137 23.95 -10.17 16.21
N ALA A 138 25.14 -9.58 16.04
CA ALA A 138 25.47 -8.82 14.83
C ALA A 138 25.45 -9.71 13.56
N LEU A 139 25.94 -10.95 13.67
CA LEU A 139 25.90 -11.93 12.59
C LEU A 139 24.46 -12.35 12.26
N VAL A 140 23.66 -12.70 13.27
CA VAL A 140 22.23 -13.05 13.09
C VAL A 140 21.47 -11.93 12.39
N ARG A 141 21.73 -10.67 12.77
CA ARG A 141 21.12 -9.50 12.11
C ARG A 141 21.54 -9.37 10.66
N ARG A 142 22.83 -9.62 10.35
CA ARG A 142 23.38 -9.52 9.00
C ARG A 142 22.86 -10.61 8.06
N GLU A 143 22.61 -11.80 8.59
CA GLU A 143 22.08 -12.94 7.84
C GLU A 143 20.56 -12.88 7.65
N SER A 144 19.86 -12.06 8.45
CA SER A 144 18.43 -11.82 8.29
C SER A 144 18.16 -11.10 6.97
N LEU A 145 17.59 -11.82 6.00
CA LEU A 145 17.19 -11.23 4.73
C LEU A 145 15.78 -10.67 4.84
N VAL A 146 15.58 -9.48 4.26
CA VAL A 146 14.25 -8.93 4.02
C VAL A 146 13.66 -9.67 2.83
N ASN A 147 12.40 -10.11 2.96
CA ASN A 147 11.69 -10.77 1.86
C ASN A 147 11.29 -9.73 0.79
N LEU A 148 12.26 -9.36 -0.06
CA LEU A 148 12.10 -8.30 -1.04
C LEU A 148 11.09 -8.65 -2.14
N GLU A 149 10.91 -9.94 -2.44
CA GLU A 149 9.91 -10.40 -3.41
C GLU A 149 8.49 -10.12 -2.91
N ASN A 150 8.19 -10.52 -1.68
CA ASN A 150 6.90 -10.24 -1.06
C ASN A 150 6.71 -8.73 -0.85
N PHE A 151 7.75 -8.02 -0.44
CA PHE A 151 7.72 -6.56 -0.32
C PHE A 151 7.35 -5.87 -1.64
N LYS A 152 8.03 -6.21 -2.74
CA LYS A 152 7.73 -5.67 -4.07
C LYS A 152 6.32 -6.04 -4.52
N LYS A 153 5.93 -7.32 -4.39
CA LYS A 153 4.61 -7.84 -4.77
C LYS A 153 3.49 -7.09 -4.05
N GLN A 154 3.61 -6.91 -2.74
CA GLN A 154 2.60 -6.23 -1.93
C GLN A 154 2.59 -4.71 -2.15
N TYR A 155 3.76 -4.07 -2.24
CA TYR A 155 3.87 -2.66 -2.57
C TYR A 155 3.20 -2.33 -3.91
N VAL A 156 3.48 -3.16 -4.92
CA VAL A 156 2.87 -3.07 -6.24
C VAL A 156 1.35 -3.24 -6.10
N ARG A 157 0.85 -4.32 -5.49
CA ARG A 157 -0.59 -4.55 -5.26
C ARG A 157 -1.30 -3.36 -4.63
N ARG A 158 -0.73 -2.71 -3.60
CA ARG A 158 -1.31 -1.50 -2.97
C ARG A 158 -1.48 -0.36 -3.99
N ARG A 159 -0.47 -0.13 -4.84
CA ARG A 159 -0.51 0.87 -5.91
C ARG A 159 -1.54 0.54 -7.00
N TRP A 160 -1.71 -0.75 -7.33
CA TRP A 160 -2.73 -1.20 -8.29
C TRP A 160 -4.16 -1.08 -7.74
N LYS A 161 -4.40 -1.37 -6.46
CA LYS A 161 -5.74 -1.19 -5.84
C LYS A 161 -6.23 0.25 -6.01
N LEU A 162 -5.37 1.23 -5.73
CA LEU A 162 -5.68 2.65 -5.94
C LEU A 162 -5.95 2.96 -7.42
N SER A 163 -5.11 2.45 -8.32
CA SER A 163 -5.26 2.65 -9.76
C SER A 163 -6.58 2.05 -10.29
N PHE A 164 -6.95 0.87 -9.82
CA PHE A 164 -8.21 0.21 -10.16
C PHE A 164 -9.42 0.98 -9.65
N SER A 165 -9.38 1.47 -8.40
CA SER A 165 -10.46 2.30 -7.83
C SER A 165 -10.66 3.58 -8.64
N ILE A 166 -9.58 4.24 -9.06
CA ILE A 166 -9.65 5.43 -9.92
C ILE A 166 -10.27 5.09 -11.27
N VAL A 167 -9.80 4.04 -11.95
CA VAL A 167 -10.36 3.60 -13.24
C VAL A 167 -11.83 3.22 -13.11
N SER A 168 -12.21 2.50 -12.05
CA SER A 168 -13.59 2.13 -11.76
C SER A 168 -14.47 3.36 -11.54
N LEU A 169 -14.01 4.35 -10.78
CA LEU A 169 -14.70 5.62 -10.57
C LEU A 169 -14.84 6.41 -11.88
N CYS A 170 -13.76 6.53 -12.66
CA CYS A 170 -13.80 7.17 -13.97
C CYS A 170 -14.82 6.49 -14.89
N ASN A 171 -14.83 5.16 -14.96
CA ASN A 171 -15.81 4.40 -15.75
C ASN A 171 -17.24 4.61 -15.25
N HIS A 172 -17.43 4.67 -13.93
CA HIS A 172 -18.74 4.93 -13.34
C HIS A 172 -19.24 6.35 -13.65
N LEU A 173 -18.37 7.36 -13.51
CA LEU A 173 -18.66 8.75 -13.83
C LEU A 173 -18.95 8.93 -15.32
N THR A 174 -18.15 8.32 -16.20
CA THR A 174 -18.37 8.33 -17.66
C THR A 174 -19.73 7.72 -18.02
N ARG A 175 -20.08 6.56 -17.45
CA ARG A 175 -21.41 5.94 -17.66
C ARG A 175 -22.56 6.79 -17.13
N SER A 176 -22.37 7.46 -15.98
CA SER A 176 -23.37 8.36 -15.39
C SER A 176 -23.58 9.62 -16.23
N LEU A 177 -22.49 10.21 -16.74
CA LEU A 177 -22.52 11.36 -17.65
C LEU A 177 -23.15 11.00 -19.00
N LEU A 178 -22.82 9.84 -19.58
CA LEU A 178 -23.48 9.35 -20.79
C LEU A 178 -25.00 9.18 -20.60
N LYS A 179 -25.44 8.62 -19.47
CA LYS A 179 -26.86 8.47 -19.15
C LYS A 179 -27.56 9.82 -19.00
N LYS A 180 -26.89 10.83 -18.41
CA LYS A 180 -27.44 12.20 -18.31
C LYS A 180 -27.51 12.92 -19.65
N VAL A 181 -26.56 12.69 -20.55
CA VAL A 181 -26.60 13.20 -21.93
C VAL A 181 -27.74 12.57 -22.72
N HIS A 182 -28.07 11.29 -22.47
CA HIS A 182 -29.20 10.59 -23.10
C HIS A 182 -30.58 11.03 -22.59
N LEU A 183 -30.67 11.79 -21.50
CA LEU A 183 -31.93 12.28 -20.89
C LEU A 183 -32.25 13.75 -21.21
N ARG A 184 -31.47 14.42 -22.07
CA ARG A 184 -31.91 15.66 -22.71
C ARG A 184 -32.32 15.37 -24.15
N PRO A 185 -33.61 15.17 -24.45
CA PRO A 185 -34.07 15.23 -25.82
C PRO A 185 -34.13 16.71 -26.20
N ASP A 186 -33.09 17.20 -26.89
CA ASP A 186 -33.22 18.41 -27.70
C ASP A 186 -33.24 17.93 -29.15
N GLU A 187 -34.44 17.85 -29.72
CA GLU A 187 -34.64 17.72 -31.16
C GLU A 187 -34.08 19.00 -31.79
N ASP A 188 -32.81 18.99 -32.23
CA ASP A 188 -32.33 19.83 -33.34
C ASP A 188 -30.84 19.65 -33.73
N LEU A 189 -30.15 18.57 -33.33
CA LEU A 189 -28.73 18.36 -33.66
C LEU A 189 -28.43 17.09 -34.45
N VAL A 190 -29.30 16.71 -35.39
CA VAL A 190 -29.08 15.54 -36.27
C VAL A 190 -28.08 15.81 -37.42
N SER A 191 -27.60 17.04 -37.64
CA SER A 191 -26.79 17.34 -38.84
C SER A 191 -25.28 17.55 -38.66
N LYS A 192 -24.70 17.59 -37.44
CA LYS A 192 -23.30 18.07 -37.29
C LYS A 192 -22.26 17.17 -36.62
N HIS A 193 -22.59 16.01 -36.08
CA HIS A 193 -21.60 15.17 -35.39
C HIS A 193 -21.50 13.74 -35.93
N ARG A 194 -20.91 13.62 -37.13
CA ARG A 194 -20.54 12.32 -37.76
C ARG A 194 -19.18 11.76 -37.31
N TRP A 195 -18.49 12.37 -36.34
CA TRP A 195 -17.11 11.96 -35.97
C TRP A 195 -16.88 11.52 -34.51
N LEU A 196 -17.90 11.45 -33.67
CA LEU A 196 -17.71 11.10 -32.25
C LEU A 196 -17.55 9.60 -31.92
N PRO A 197 -17.97 8.61 -32.74
CA PRO A 197 -17.72 7.20 -32.41
C PRO A 197 -16.27 6.72 -32.60
N GLN A 198 -15.49 7.35 -33.48
CA GLN A 198 -14.12 6.91 -33.77
C GLN A 198 -13.07 7.46 -32.79
N LEU A 199 -13.30 8.64 -32.21
CA LEU A 199 -12.42 9.22 -31.18
C LEU A 199 -12.60 8.56 -29.80
N TRP A 200 -13.77 7.94 -29.55
CA TRP A 200 -14.09 7.33 -28.27
C TRP A 200 -13.41 5.97 -28.05
N PHE A 201 -13.33 5.13 -29.09
CA PHE A 201 -12.58 3.87 -29.03
C PHE A 201 -11.06 4.10 -28.89
N SER A 202 -10.57 5.26 -29.34
CA SER A 202 -9.15 5.61 -29.24
C SER A 202 -8.74 5.99 -27.81
N LEU A 203 -9.60 6.63 -27.01
CA LEU A 203 -9.21 7.15 -25.68
C LEU A 203 -9.20 6.07 -24.57
N GLU A 204 -10.12 5.10 -24.60
CA GLU A 204 -10.10 3.97 -23.66
C GLU A 204 -8.91 3.03 -23.90
N CYS A 205 -8.59 2.76 -25.18
CA CYS A 205 -7.42 1.96 -25.52
C CYS A 205 -6.11 2.71 -25.20
N THR A 206 -5.99 4.01 -25.48
CA THR A 206 -4.72 4.73 -25.26
C THR A 206 -4.38 4.88 -23.77
N LEU A 207 -5.35 5.01 -22.87
CA LEU A 207 -5.08 5.08 -21.43
C LEU A 207 -4.68 3.73 -20.85
N LEU A 208 -5.33 2.63 -21.26
CA LEU A 208 -4.94 1.28 -20.86
C LEU A 208 -3.58 0.88 -21.47
N PHE A 209 -3.32 1.21 -22.73
CA PHE A 209 -2.05 0.93 -23.41
C PHE A 209 -0.90 1.81 -22.89
N SER A 210 -1.15 3.09 -22.60
CA SER A 210 -0.13 3.98 -22.01
C SER A 210 0.20 3.58 -20.57
N CYS A 211 -0.79 3.07 -19.81
CA CYS A 211 -0.52 2.49 -18.49
C CYS A 211 0.27 1.18 -18.61
N PHE A 212 -0.10 0.30 -19.55
CA PHE A 212 0.59 -0.97 -19.83
C PHE A 212 2.04 -0.76 -20.31
N MET A 213 2.26 0.06 -21.34
CA MET A 213 3.58 0.37 -21.92
C MET A 213 4.50 1.11 -20.95
N LYS A 214 3.96 1.98 -20.08
CA LYS A 214 4.77 2.72 -19.09
C LYS A 214 5.16 1.86 -17.88
N MET A 215 4.52 0.70 -17.71
CA MET A 215 4.89 -0.31 -16.71
C MET A 215 5.89 -1.34 -17.25
N GLU A 216 5.75 -1.78 -18.51
CA GLU A 216 6.67 -2.75 -19.12
C GLU A 216 8.11 -2.21 -19.27
N HIS A 217 8.25 -0.90 -19.50
CA HIS A 217 9.56 -0.23 -19.57
C HIS A 217 10.27 -0.04 -18.21
N ARG A 218 9.63 -0.32 -17.07
CA ARG A 218 10.27 -0.21 -15.73
C ARG A 218 10.55 -1.55 -15.05
N SER A 219 10.09 -2.66 -15.64
CA SER A 219 10.27 -4.01 -15.09
C SER A 219 11.36 -4.84 -15.77
N HIS A 220 11.92 -4.39 -16.92
CA HIS A 220 12.96 -5.14 -17.62
C HIS A 220 14.38 -4.72 -17.25
N SER A 221 15.07 -5.61 -16.53
CA SER A 221 16.52 -5.84 -16.72
C SER A 221 16.69 -6.70 -17.99
N PRO A 222 17.72 -6.52 -18.81
CA PRO A 222 17.80 -7.15 -20.12
C PRO A 222 18.18 -8.62 -20.00
N GLY A 223 17.25 -9.52 -20.34
CA GLY A 223 17.54 -10.94 -20.52
C GLY A 223 16.47 -11.83 -19.89
N GLU A 224 15.44 -12.15 -20.66
CA GLU A 224 14.76 -13.46 -20.74
C GLU A 224 13.41 -13.28 -21.44
N SER A 225 13.31 -13.81 -22.66
CA SER A 225 12.11 -13.79 -23.49
C SER A 225 11.22 -14.99 -23.17
N ALA A 226 10.04 -14.75 -22.59
CA ALA A 226 8.97 -15.74 -22.52
C ALA A 226 7.61 -15.04 -22.77
N TRP A 227 7.09 -15.19 -23.99
CA TRP A 227 5.75 -14.75 -24.37
C TRP A 227 4.71 -15.84 -24.03
N PRO A 228 3.58 -15.55 -23.38
CA PRO A 228 2.41 -16.41 -23.47
C PRO A 228 1.58 -16.03 -24.70
N VAL A 229 1.41 -17.01 -25.57
CA VAL A 229 0.45 -17.03 -26.68
C VAL A 229 -0.97 -16.93 -26.13
N LEU A 230 -1.72 -15.87 -26.46
CA LEU A 230 -3.18 -15.91 -26.42
C LEU A 230 -3.81 -14.80 -27.28
N LEU A 231 -4.78 -15.23 -28.10
CA LEU A 231 -5.81 -14.48 -28.83
C LEU A 231 -5.44 -13.91 -30.22
N GLN A 232 -5.25 -14.81 -31.19
CA GLN A 232 -5.72 -14.57 -32.55
C GLN A 232 -7.22 -14.92 -32.64
N VAL A 233 -8.10 -13.93 -32.57
CA VAL A 233 -9.49 -14.07 -33.03
C VAL A 233 -9.53 -13.57 -34.46
N GLN A 234 -9.56 -14.50 -35.41
CA GLN A 234 -9.79 -14.20 -36.83
C GLN A 234 -11.30 -13.99 -37.07
N PRO A 235 -11.73 -12.98 -37.85
CA PRO A 235 -13.14 -12.79 -38.18
C PRO A 235 -13.60 -13.88 -39.18
N LYS A 236 -14.75 -14.51 -38.91
CA LYS A 236 -15.42 -15.43 -39.86
C LYS A 236 -16.04 -14.64 -41.02
N PRO A 237 -15.94 -15.11 -42.27
CA PRO A 237 -16.61 -14.49 -43.41
C PRO A 237 -18.12 -14.75 -43.40
N VAL A 238 -18.85 -13.73 -43.83
CA VAL A 238 -20.30 -13.69 -44.05
C VAL A 238 -20.65 -14.62 -45.23
N GLN A 239 -21.60 -15.55 -45.03
CA GLN A 239 -22.17 -16.33 -46.13
C GLN A 239 -23.19 -15.48 -46.88
N GLU A 240 -22.94 -15.27 -48.18
CA GLU A 240 -23.91 -14.73 -49.14
C GLU A 240 -25.06 -15.74 -49.31
N VAL A 241 -26.29 -15.24 -49.15
CA VAL A 241 -27.52 -15.95 -49.52
C VAL A 241 -27.77 -15.65 -50.99
N GLY A 242 -27.72 -16.67 -51.84
CA GLY A 242 -27.94 -16.56 -53.29
C GLY A 242 -28.96 -17.57 -53.79
N VAL A 243 -30.12 -17.01 -54.17
CA VAL A 243 -31.19 -17.47 -55.09
C VAL A 243 -31.95 -18.76 -54.75
#